data_AF-A0A6V7I4D8-F1
#
_entry.id   AF-A0A6V7I4D8-F1
#
_cell.length_a   1.000
_cell.length_b   1.000
_cell.length_c   1.000
_cell.angle_alpha   90.00
_cell.angle_beta   90.00
_cell.angle_gamma   90.00
#
_symmetry.space_group_name_H-M   'P 1'
#
loop_
_entity.id
_entity.type
_entity.pdbx_description
1 polymer ?
#
loop_
_entity_poly.entity_id
_entity_poly.type
_entity_poly.pdbx_seq_one_letter_code
_entity_poly.pdbx_strand_id
1 'polypeptide(L)' 'IDEIRDSVQSLEWYKQAAGADTELDSGIKNLDKLLSEANTAYPVVDQEPGYRDNLLYIYTSGTTGLPKAVLMPNS' A
#
# COMPACT_ATOMS: atom_id res chain seq x y z
N ILE A 1 -4.30 -19.65 -6.65
CA ILE A 1 -3.77 -18.84 -5.51
C ILE A 1 -3.83 -19.62 -4.21
N ASP A 2 -4.83 -20.49 -4.05
CA ASP A 2 -4.95 -21.39 -2.88
C ASP A 2 -3.76 -22.33 -2.72
N GLU A 3 -3.13 -22.75 -3.83
CA GLU A 3 -1.95 -23.63 -3.83
C GLU A 3 -0.72 -23.09 -3.10
N ILE A 4 -0.61 -21.77 -2.94
CA ILE A 4 0.53 -21.15 -2.26
C ILE A 4 0.17 -20.64 -0.87
N ARG A 5 -1.08 -20.77 -0.43
CA ARG A 5 -1.56 -20.18 0.82
C ARG A 5 -0.75 -20.67 2.03
N ASP A 6 -0.40 -21.96 2.02
CA ASP A 6 0.37 -22.58 3.10
C ASP A 6 1.87 -22.25 3.07
N SER A 7 2.39 -21.70 1.97
CA SER A 7 3.80 -21.33 1.85
C SER A 7 4.09 -19.88 2.26
N VAL A 8 3.06 -19.05 2.41
CA VAL A 8 3.14 -17.62 2.78
C VAL A 8 2.31 -17.32 4.02
N GLN A 9 2.59 -18.07 5.09
CA GLN A 9 1.86 -17.99 6.37
C GLN A 9 2.10 -16.69 7.14
N SER A 10 3.19 -15.97 6.86
CA SER A 10 3.52 -14.70 7.53
C SER A 10 2.77 -13.49 6.97
N LEU A 11 2.00 -13.67 5.89
CA LEU A 11 1.27 -12.58 5.24
C LEU A 11 -0.17 -12.54 5.69
N GLU A 12 -0.69 -11.33 5.87
CA GLU A 12 -2.12 -11.12 6.01
C GLU A 12 -2.81 -11.19 4.65
N TRP A 13 -3.90 -11.95 4.57
CA TRP A 13 -4.63 -12.15 3.32
C TRP A 13 -5.83 -11.23 3.25
N TYR A 14 -6.01 -10.60 2.10
CA TYR A 14 -7.12 -9.70 1.80
C TYR A 14 -7.79 -10.13 0.49
N LYS A 15 -9.12 -10.05 0.44
CA LYS A 15 -9.89 -10.26 -0.79
C LYS A 15 -10.72 -9.03 -1.11
N GLN A 16 -10.60 -8.56 -2.35
CA GLN A 16 -11.37 -7.46 -2.92
C GLN A 16 -12.43 -8.02 -3.89
N ALA A 17 -13.52 -7.28 -4.10
CA ALA A 17 -14.66 -7.67 -4.92
C ALA A 17 -15.40 -8.95 -4.45
N ALA A 18 -15.38 -9.20 -3.15
CA ALA A 18 -16.26 -10.18 -2.49
C ALA A 18 -17.65 -9.58 -2.18
N GLY A 19 -17.76 -8.25 -2.06
CA GLY A 19 -18.92 -7.54 -1.53
C GLY A 19 -18.81 -7.34 -0.02
N ALA A 20 -19.23 -6.17 0.49
CA ALA A 20 -19.01 -5.76 1.88
C ALA A 20 -19.69 -6.68 2.91
N ASP A 21 -20.83 -7.27 2.56
CA ASP A 21 -21.60 -8.14 3.45
C ASP A 21 -21.25 -9.63 3.32
N THR A 22 -20.25 -9.96 2.52
CA THR A 22 -19.85 -11.35 2.26
C THR A 22 -18.89 -11.85 3.33
N GLU A 23 -19.28 -12.91 4.02
CA GLU A 23 -18.40 -13.66 4.93
C GLU A 23 -17.38 -14.48 4.13
N LEU A 24 -16.14 -14.49 4.60
CA LEU A 24 -15.01 -15.15 3.93
C LEU A 24 -14.43 -16.27 4.81
N ASP A 25 -13.63 -17.13 4.17
CA ASP A 25 -12.92 -18.20 4.87
C ASP A 25 -12.02 -17.64 5.99
N SER A 26 -11.89 -18.43 7.06
CA SER A 26 -11.00 -18.13 8.18
C SER A 26 -9.60 -17.75 7.70
N GLY A 27 -9.11 -16.59 8.17
CA GLY A 27 -7.78 -16.07 7.83
C GLY A 27 -7.73 -15.17 6.59
N ILE A 28 -8.85 -14.91 5.91
CA ILE A 28 -8.93 -13.90 4.84
C ILE A 28 -9.78 -12.72 5.32
N LYS A 29 -9.22 -11.51 5.26
CA LYS A 29 -9.93 -10.27 5.57
C LYS A 29 -10.70 -9.78 4.33
N ASN A 30 -11.97 -9.44 4.50
CA ASN A 30 -12.78 -8.84 3.44
C ASN A 30 -12.40 -7.38 3.26
N LEU A 31 -11.68 -7.05 2.18
CA LEU A 31 -11.20 -5.70 1.94
C LEU A 31 -12.35 -4.74 1.62
N ASP A 32 -13.42 -5.19 0.96
CA ASP A 32 -14.57 -4.34 0.62
C ASP A 32 -15.29 -3.89 1.89
N LYS A 33 -15.45 -4.79 2.86
CA LYS A 33 -16.02 -4.48 4.17
C LYS A 33 -15.15 -3.47 4.92
N LEU A 34 -13.85 -3.75 5.02
CA LEU A 34 -12.90 -2.87 5.71
C LEU A 34 -12.87 -1.46 5.10
N LEU A 35 -12.94 -1.35 3.77
CA LEU A 35 -13.02 -0.06 3.08
C LEU A 35 -14.37 0.64 3.31
N SER A 36 -15.47 -0.11 3.42
CA SER A 36 -16.80 0.47 3.71
C SER A 36 -16.91 1.01 5.15
N GLU A 37 -16.19 0.40 6.09
CA GLU A 37 -16.12 0.81 7.50
C GLU A 37 -15.04 1.87 7.75
N ALA A 38 -14.12 2.06 6.80
CA ALA A 38 -13.03 3.01 6.92
C ALA A 38 -13.55 4.46 6.96
N ASN A 39 -12.85 5.30 7.71
CA ASN A 39 -13.17 6.71 7.79
C ASN A 39 -12.96 7.39 6.43
N THR A 40 -13.96 8.14 5.98
CA THR A 40 -13.91 8.92 4.74
C THR A 40 -13.39 10.34 4.95
N ALA A 41 -13.17 10.74 6.20
CA ALA A 41 -12.52 12.00 6.52
C ALA A 41 -11.10 12.00 5.96
N TYR A 42 -10.68 13.14 5.42
CA TYR A 42 -9.29 13.34 5.05
C TYR A 42 -8.38 13.12 6.27
N PRO A 43 -7.20 12.51 6.07
CA PRO A 43 -6.22 12.43 7.15
C PRO A 43 -5.92 13.85 7.65
N VAL A 44 -5.87 14.01 8.97
CA VAL A 44 -5.44 15.28 9.58
C VAL A 44 -3.96 15.42 9.29
N VAL A 45 -3.62 16.49 8.57
CA VAL A 45 -2.23 16.82 8.22
C VAL A 45 -1.75 17.85 9.22
N ASP A 46 -0.99 17.42 10.23
CA ASP A 46 -0.43 18.30 11.27
C ASP A 46 0.72 19.16 10.75
N GLN A 47 1.32 18.79 9.62
CA GLN A 47 2.44 19.48 8.99
C GLN A 47 2.10 19.78 7.53
N GLU A 48 1.98 21.06 7.18
CA GLU A 48 1.81 21.44 5.78
C GLU A 48 3.01 20.95 4.96
N PRO A 49 2.78 20.26 3.81
CA PRO A 49 3.86 19.84 2.94
C PRO A 49 4.74 21.03 2.54
N GLY A 50 6.03 20.95 2.83
CA GLY A 50 7.00 21.99 2.50
C GLY A 50 7.54 21.86 1.08
N TYR A 51 8.02 22.97 0.52
CA TYR A 51 8.74 23.04 -0.77
C TYR A 51 9.98 22.11 -0.85
N ARG A 52 10.48 21.63 0.29
CA ARG A 52 11.68 20.79 0.36
C ARG A 52 11.37 19.35 0.77
N ASP A 53 10.10 18.99 0.90
CA ASP A 53 9.72 17.64 1.27
C ASP A 53 10.00 16.68 0.12
N ASN A 54 10.60 15.53 0.43
CA ASN A 54 10.95 14.55 -0.58
C ASN A 54 9.69 13.80 -1.04
N LEU A 55 9.25 14.06 -2.27
CA LEU A 55 8.03 13.46 -2.83
C LEU A 55 8.30 12.08 -3.46
N LEU A 56 9.39 11.96 -4.22
CA LEU A 56 9.67 10.75 -5.00
C LEU A 56 11.18 10.48 -5.11
N TYR A 57 11.54 9.20 -4.94
CA TYR A 57 12.85 8.68 -5.30
C TYR A 57 12.72 7.82 -6.55
N ILE A 58 13.35 8.24 -7.65
CA ILE A 58 13.48 7.41 -8.86
C ILE A 58 14.88 6.83 -8.89
N TYR A 59 14.99 5.51 -8.86
CA TYR A 59 16.26 4.81 -9.03
C TYR A 59 16.45 4.44 -10.48
N THR A 60 17.46 5.04 -11.12
CA THR A 60 17.82 4.73 -12.50
C THR A 60 19.12 3.95 -12.56
N SER A 61 19.33 3.19 -13.63
CA SER A 61 20.58 2.45 -13.82
C SER A 61 21.77 3.44 -13.88
N GLY A 62 22.72 3.28 -12.96
CA GLY A 62 23.95 4.05 -12.98
C GLY A 62 24.95 3.46 -13.98
N THR A 63 25.69 4.32 -14.68
CA THR A 63 26.75 3.90 -15.62
C THR A 63 27.88 3.12 -14.94
N THR A 64 27.99 3.18 -13.61
CA THR A 64 29.00 2.49 -12.79
C THR A 64 28.40 1.38 -11.92
N GLY A 65 27.24 0.82 -12.31
CA GLY A 65 26.69 -0.42 -11.76
C GLY A 65 25.71 -0.27 -10.60
N LEU A 66 25.84 0.75 -9.74
CA LEU A 66 24.87 1.01 -8.67
C LEU A 66 23.76 1.97 -9.14
N PRO A 67 22.48 1.68 -8.84
CA PRO A 67 21.38 2.60 -9.13
C PRO A 67 21.60 3.96 -8.47
N LYS A 68 21.39 5.04 -9.22
CA LYS A 68 21.44 6.41 -8.69
C LYS A 68 20.03 6.87 -8.35
N ALA A 69 19.87 7.47 -7.17
CA ALA A 69 18.62 8.08 -6.75
C ALA A 69 18.48 9.47 -7.36
N VAL A 70 17.36 9.73 -8.00
CA VAL A 70 16.88 11.07 -8.37
C VAL A 70 15.83 11.46 -7.36
N LEU A 71 16.05 12.58 -6.67
CA LEU A 71 15.13 13.14 -5.70
C LEU A 71 14.25 14.19 -6.38
N MET A 72 12.93 14.06 -6.21
CA MET A 72 11.96 15.08 -6.59
C MET A 72 11.34 15.69 -5.32
N PRO A 73 11.62 16.95 -4.99
CA PRO A 73 10.94 17.63 -3.90
C PRO A 73 9.50 18.02 -4.28
N ASN A 74 8.66 18.22 -3.28
CA ASN A 74 7.33 18.82 -3.41
C ASN A 74 7.46 20.31 -3.80
N SER A 75 6.73 20.76 -4.84
CA SER A 75 6.97 22.00 -5.61
C SER A 75 6.95 23.33 -4.87
#